data_AF-A0A956B8J4-F1
#
_entry.id   AF-A0A956B8J4-F1
#
_cell.length_a   1.000
_cell.length_b   1.000
_cell.length_c   1.000
_cell.angle_alpha   90.00
_cell.angle_beta   90.00
_cell.angle_gamma   90.00
#
_symmetry.space_group_name_H-M   'P 1'
#
loop_
_entity.id
_entity.type
_entity.pdbx_description
1 polymer ?
#
loop_
_entity_poly.entity_id
_entity_poly.type
_entity_poly.pdbx_seq_one_letter_code
_entity_poly.pdbx_strand_id
1 'polypeptide(L)'
;MLAHLGRLGGVIRSPQRTLRKFLWRGEGRLWDILPWLVVVTGAVAPTRAGRAVLLGRVDVIDGLLLFGNLVANRMLYPLLGLVVAASILHLMDRVRHPSEVKVGFDIALDTVAYTLIPYLLLAAVGAGLSALGMDLWFMPHHDLRAPGWYGVARVLVAFGWPAALYLFLVREVCRRPALCPTVGARIVESSTRVVARRWWLPTRS
;
A
#
# COMPACT_ATOMS: atom_id res chain seq x y z
N MET A 1 9.86 -4.17 15.67
CA MET A 1 8.49 -4.75 15.67
C MET A 1 7.40 -3.75 16.06
N LEU A 2 7.54 -3.02 17.18
CA LEU A 2 6.56 -2.01 17.62
C LEU A 2 6.29 -0.88 16.60
N ALA A 3 7.34 -0.33 15.96
CA ALA A 3 7.19 0.70 14.92
C ALA A 3 6.40 0.20 13.69
N HIS A 4 6.56 -1.07 13.35
CA HIS A 4 5.87 -1.71 12.24
C HIS A 4 4.37 -1.89 12.54
N LEU A 5 4.02 -2.35 13.75
CA LEU A 5 2.63 -2.39 14.22
C LEU A 5 2.00 -1.00 14.32
N GLY A 6 2.77 0.01 14.72
CA GLY A 6 2.33 1.41 14.74
C GLY A 6 1.98 1.95 13.35
N ARG A 7 2.76 1.59 12.31
CA ARG A 7 2.48 1.92 10.91
C ARG A 7 1.18 1.28 10.42
N LEU A 8 1.01 -0.02 10.69
CA LEU A 8 -0.20 -0.76 10.29
C LEU A 8 -1.45 -0.26 11.02
N GLY A 9 -1.37 -0.08 12.35
CA GLY A 9 -2.46 0.47 13.15
C GLY A 9 -2.81 1.91 12.75
N GLY A 10 -1.82 2.69 12.30
CA GLY A 10 -2.01 4.03 11.75
C GLY A 10 -2.87 4.05 10.48
N VAL A 11 -2.83 2.99 9.66
CA VAL A 11 -3.70 2.87 8.46
C VAL A 11 -5.16 2.66 8.86
N ILE A 12 -5.41 1.96 9.96
CA ILE A 12 -6.77 1.71 10.46
C ILE A 12 -7.31 2.96 11.17
N ARG A 13 -6.51 3.53 12.09
CA ARG A 13 -6.96 4.63 12.96
C ARG A 13 -7.01 5.99 12.24
N SER A 14 -6.03 6.27 11.38
CA SER A 14 -5.92 7.55 10.69
C SER A 14 -5.38 7.36 9.25
N PRO A 15 -6.14 6.68 8.37
CA PRO A 15 -5.67 6.25 7.05
C PRO A 15 -5.07 7.41 6.24
N GLN A 16 -5.76 8.55 6.24
CA GLN A 16 -5.38 9.71 5.43
C GLN A 16 -4.01 10.26 5.79
N ARG A 17 -3.73 10.45 7.09
CA ARG A 17 -2.45 10.98 7.57
C ARG A 17 -1.32 10.00 7.32
N THR A 18 -1.57 8.72 7.51
CA THR A 18 -0.58 7.65 7.39
C THR A 18 -0.19 7.42 5.93
N LEU A 19 -1.18 7.29 5.04
CA LEU A 19 -0.94 7.12 3.60
C LEU A 19 -0.24 8.33 2.98
N ARG A 20 -0.59 9.55 3.42
CA ARG A 20 0.11 10.78 2.99
C ARG A 20 1.59 10.75 3.39
N LYS A 21 1.93 10.25 4.58
CA LYS A 21 3.33 10.10 5.01
C LYS A 21 4.08 9.09 4.15
N PHE A 22 3.46 7.95 3.83
CA PHE A 22 4.09 6.96 2.95
C PHE A 22 4.34 7.51 1.56
N LEU A 23 3.34 8.18 0.97
CA LEU A 23 3.44 8.73 -0.38
C LEU A 23 4.53 9.80 -0.50
N TRP A 24 4.64 10.71 0.48
CA TRP A 24 5.54 11.86 0.37
C TRP A 24 6.90 11.69 1.05
N ARG A 25 6.99 10.85 2.07
CA ARG A 25 8.24 10.64 2.82
C ARG A 25 8.87 9.28 2.58
N GLY A 26 8.20 8.37 1.85
CA GLY A 26 8.71 7.02 1.62
C GLY A 26 8.85 6.20 2.91
N GLU A 27 8.05 6.51 3.94
CA GLU A 27 8.15 5.85 5.27
C GLU A 27 7.63 4.39 5.26
N GLY A 28 6.98 3.95 4.18
CA GLY A 28 6.42 2.60 4.03
C GLY A 28 7.24 1.76 3.06
N ARG A 29 7.34 0.45 3.34
CA ARG A 29 7.94 -0.56 2.44
C ARG A 29 6.94 -1.68 2.17
N LEU A 30 6.96 -2.27 0.99
CA LEU A 30 6.15 -3.45 0.64
C LEU A 30 6.46 -4.65 1.53
N TRP A 31 7.74 -4.81 1.90
CA TRP A 31 8.22 -5.92 2.74
C TRP A 31 7.56 -5.99 4.12
N ASP A 32 7.07 -4.86 4.62
CA ASP A 32 6.33 -4.80 5.88
C ASP A 32 5.01 -5.61 5.81
N ILE A 33 4.42 -5.78 4.63
CA ILE A 33 3.10 -6.43 4.46
C ILE A 33 3.22 -7.94 4.26
N LEU A 34 4.37 -8.43 3.79
CA LEU A 34 4.60 -9.84 3.51
C LEU A 34 4.38 -10.77 4.71
N PRO A 35 4.89 -10.48 5.92
CA PRO A 35 4.61 -11.30 7.09
C PRO A 35 3.10 -11.41 7.39
N TRP A 36 2.36 -10.32 7.17
CA TRP A 36 0.90 -10.30 7.34
C TRP A 36 0.19 -11.15 6.29
N LEU A 37 0.64 -11.12 5.04
CA LEU A 37 0.11 -11.97 3.98
C LEU A 37 0.26 -13.45 4.33
N VAL A 38 1.42 -13.85 4.85
CA VAL A 38 1.70 -15.22 5.29
C VAL A 38 0.77 -15.63 6.44
N VAL A 39 0.68 -14.81 7.49
CA VAL A 39 -0.15 -15.09 8.67
C VAL A 39 -1.63 -15.21 8.30
N VAL A 40 -2.16 -14.26 7.53
CA VAL A 40 -3.57 -14.25 7.12
C VAL A 40 -3.88 -15.42 6.20
N THR A 41 -2.99 -15.75 5.26
CA THR A 41 -3.19 -16.89 4.37
C THR A 41 -3.24 -18.20 5.16
N GLY A 42 -2.34 -18.36 6.14
CA GLY A 42 -2.35 -19.51 7.05
C GLY A 42 -3.63 -19.59 7.87
N ALA A 43 -4.11 -18.47 8.40
CA ALA A 43 -5.34 -18.40 9.19
C ALA A 43 -6.59 -18.73 8.37
N VAL A 44 -6.65 -18.29 7.11
CA VAL A 44 -7.85 -18.50 6.28
C VAL A 44 -7.95 -19.93 5.73
N ALA A 45 -6.82 -20.56 5.41
CA ALA A 45 -6.81 -21.91 4.86
C ALA A 45 -6.00 -22.87 5.76
N PRO A 46 -6.44 -23.11 7.00
CA PRO A 46 -5.64 -23.80 8.02
C PRO A 46 -5.29 -25.24 7.62
N THR A 47 -6.20 -25.95 6.94
CA THR A 47 -5.98 -27.33 6.48
C THR A 47 -4.94 -27.41 5.37
N ARG A 48 -5.01 -26.52 4.37
CA ARG A 48 -4.04 -26.46 3.27
C ARG A 48 -2.68 -25.96 3.76
N ALA A 49 -2.67 -24.97 4.65
CA ALA A 49 -1.45 -24.49 5.29
C ALA A 49 -0.80 -25.59 6.15
N GLY A 50 -1.57 -26.30 6.96
CA GLY A 50 -1.08 -27.43 7.75
C GLY A 50 -0.51 -28.55 6.88
N ARG A 51 -1.16 -28.87 5.76
CA ARG A 51 -0.63 -29.82 4.78
C ARG A 51 0.71 -29.35 4.19
N ALA A 52 0.85 -28.07 3.88
CA ALA A 52 2.10 -27.50 3.39
C ALA A 52 3.23 -27.62 4.43
N VAL A 53 2.93 -27.35 5.69
CA VAL A 53 3.89 -27.48 6.80
C VAL A 53 4.30 -28.94 7.02
N LEU A 54 3.34 -29.87 6.98
CA LEU A 54 3.61 -31.30 7.12
C LEU A 54 4.45 -31.83 5.95
N LEU A 55 4.15 -31.40 4.72
CA LEU A 55 4.98 -31.72 3.55
C LEU A 55 6.38 -31.13 3.69
N GLY A 56 6.49 -29.89 4.16
CA GLY A 56 7.77 -29.22 4.43
C GLY A 56 8.68 -29.97 5.41
N ARG A 57 8.11 -30.83 6.27
CA ARG A 57 8.90 -31.70 7.16
C ARG A 57 9.58 -32.85 6.42
N VAL A 58 8.97 -33.34 5.34
CA VAL A 58 9.47 -34.45 4.52
C VAL A 58 10.31 -33.91 3.35
N ASP A 59 9.78 -32.93 2.64
CA ASP A 59 10.44 -32.20 1.56
C ASP A 59 10.15 -30.70 1.71
N VAL A 60 11.19 -29.95 2.10
CA VAL A 60 11.11 -28.50 2.34
C VAL A 60 10.70 -27.74 1.07
N ILE A 61 11.15 -28.19 -0.11
CA ILE A 61 10.89 -27.50 -1.38
C ILE A 61 9.41 -27.66 -1.73
N ASP A 62 8.88 -28.89 -1.66
CA ASP A 62 7.46 -29.14 -1.95
C ASP A 62 6.53 -28.45 -0.95
N GLY A 63 6.91 -28.41 0.33
CA GLY A 63 6.19 -27.65 1.35
C GLY A 63 6.14 -26.15 1.03
N LEU A 64 7.28 -25.57 0.65
CA LEU A 64 7.37 -24.16 0.26
C LEU A 64 6.60 -23.86 -1.03
N LEU A 65 6.66 -24.74 -2.03
CA LEU A 65 5.92 -24.57 -3.29
C LEU A 65 4.40 -24.66 -3.06
N LEU A 66 3.95 -25.59 -2.21
CA LEU A 66 2.53 -25.72 -1.90
C LEU A 66 2.01 -24.52 -1.11
N PHE A 67 2.79 -24.04 -0.13
CA PHE A 67 2.44 -22.81 0.60
C PHE A 67 2.50 -21.57 -0.30
N GLY A 68 3.52 -21.46 -1.15
CA GLY A 68 3.66 -20.41 -2.15
C GLY A 68 2.48 -20.36 -3.10
N ASN A 69 2.01 -21.52 -3.59
CA ASN A 69 0.80 -21.62 -4.40
C ASN A 69 -0.47 -21.21 -3.65
N LEU A 70 -0.55 -21.50 -2.34
CA LEU A 70 -1.68 -21.09 -1.52
C LEU A 70 -1.74 -19.56 -1.40
N VAL A 71 -0.59 -18.92 -1.12
CA VAL A 71 -0.47 -17.45 -1.09
C VAL A 71 -0.76 -16.86 -2.47
N ALA A 72 -0.14 -17.39 -3.52
CA ALA A 72 -0.29 -16.89 -4.88
C ALA A 72 -1.74 -16.96 -5.36
N ASN A 73 -2.41 -18.10 -5.25
CA ASN A 73 -3.80 -18.26 -5.70
C ASN A 73 -4.77 -17.30 -5.00
N ARG A 74 -4.51 -17.01 -3.73
CA ARG A 74 -5.34 -16.13 -2.92
C ARG A 74 -5.05 -14.66 -3.18
N MET A 75 -3.77 -14.32 -3.33
CA MET A 75 -3.28 -12.94 -3.43
C MET A 75 -3.10 -12.47 -4.86
N LEU A 76 -3.27 -13.33 -5.87
CA LEU A 76 -3.11 -12.95 -7.29
C LEU A 76 -3.96 -11.73 -7.65
N TYR A 77 -5.27 -11.77 -7.37
CA TYR A 77 -6.16 -10.64 -7.71
C TYR A 77 -5.83 -9.36 -6.91
N PRO A 78 -5.67 -9.41 -5.57
CA PRO A 78 -5.23 -8.24 -4.81
C PRO A 78 -3.89 -7.65 -5.27
N LEU A 79 -2.90 -8.49 -5.58
CA LEU A 79 -1.57 -8.05 -6.03
C LEU A 79 -1.62 -7.46 -7.44
N LEU A 80 -2.37 -8.04 -8.36
CA LEU A 80 -2.60 -7.45 -9.68
C LEU A 80 -3.28 -6.08 -9.55
N GLY A 81 -4.31 -5.98 -8.71
CA GLY A 81 -4.98 -4.71 -8.42
C GLY A 81 -4.03 -3.65 -7.86
N LEU A 82 -3.10 -4.06 -6.99
CA LEU A 82 -2.06 -3.20 -6.42
C LEU A 82 -1.10 -2.66 -7.50
N VAL A 83 -0.61 -3.53 -8.39
CA VAL A 83 0.28 -3.12 -9.49
C VAL A 83 -0.42 -2.14 -10.43
N VAL A 84 -1.69 -2.41 -10.78
CA VAL A 84 -2.50 -1.52 -11.62
C VAL A 84 -2.72 -0.17 -10.93
N ALA A 85 -3.12 -0.17 -9.67
CA ALA A 85 -3.34 1.04 -8.88
C ALA A 85 -2.05 1.87 -8.72
N ALA A 86 -0.91 1.24 -8.45
CA ALA A 86 0.39 1.91 -8.37
C ALA A 86 0.80 2.52 -9.71
N SER A 87 0.56 1.80 -10.81
CA SER A 87 0.83 2.28 -12.17
C SER A 87 -0.01 3.50 -12.53
N ILE A 88 -1.31 3.47 -12.19
CA ILE A 88 -2.20 4.61 -12.40
C ILE A 88 -1.76 5.80 -11.55
N LEU A 89 -1.46 5.59 -10.26
CA LEU A 89 -1.01 6.66 -9.37
C LEU A 89 0.28 7.31 -9.89
N HIS A 90 1.25 6.50 -10.33
CA HIS A 90 2.51 6.95 -10.90
C HIS A 90 2.30 7.73 -12.21
N LEU A 91 1.45 7.22 -13.11
CA LEU A 91 1.11 7.90 -14.36
C LEU A 91 0.41 9.24 -14.10
N MET A 92 -0.51 9.29 -13.14
CA MET A 92 -1.23 10.51 -12.76
C MET A 92 -0.30 11.58 -12.19
N ASP A 93 0.65 11.19 -11.32
CA ASP A 93 1.67 12.12 -10.80
C ASP A 93 2.52 12.67 -11.95
N ARG A 94 2.94 11.79 -12.88
CA ARG A 94 3.75 12.17 -14.06
C ARG A 94 3.03 13.13 -15.01
N VAL A 95 1.73 12.95 -15.21
CA VAL A 95 0.93 13.80 -16.10
C VAL A 95 0.65 15.16 -15.46
N ARG A 96 0.39 15.21 -14.14
CA ARG A 96 0.03 16.47 -13.46
C ARG A 96 1.23 17.30 -13.03
N HIS A 97 2.36 16.68 -12.69
CA HIS A 97 3.53 17.36 -12.12
C HIS A 97 4.82 17.04 -12.91
N PRO A 98 4.91 17.45 -14.19
CA PRO A 98 6.03 17.09 -15.06
C PRO A 98 7.38 17.67 -14.63
N SER A 99 7.38 18.77 -13.86
CA SER A 99 8.56 19.56 -13.50
C SER A 99 9.08 19.38 -12.06
N GLU A 100 8.39 18.60 -11.22
CA GLU A 100 8.74 18.42 -9.81
C GLU A 100 9.37 17.05 -9.50
N VAL A 101 9.90 16.90 -8.27
CA VAL A 101 10.42 15.64 -7.73
C VAL A 101 9.34 14.56 -7.78
N LYS A 102 9.53 13.61 -8.69
CA LYS A 102 8.56 12.56 -9.04
C LYS A 102 8.39 11.57 -7.89
N VAL A 103 7.16 11.13 -7.65
CA VAL A 103 6.94 9.93 -6.84
C VAL A 103 7.41 8.73 -7.66
N GLY A 104 8.50 8.11 -7.22
CA GLY A 104 9.01 6.87 -7.84
C GLY A 104 7.92 5.78 -7.82
N PHE A 105 7.93 4.92 -8.84
CA PHE A 105 7.00 3.79 -8.91
C PHE A 105 7.07 2.92 -7.64
N ASP A 106 8.27 2.73 -7.09
CA ASP A 106 8.49 1.98 -5.85
C ASP A 106 7.72 2.58 -4.67
N ILE A 107 7.72 3.91 -4.52
CA ILE A 107 6.99 4.60 -3.44
C ILE A 107 5.48 4.50 -3.66
N ALA A 108 5.02 4.58 -4.92
CA ALA A 108 3.62 4.39 -5.26
C ALA A 108 3.17 2.96 -4.95
N LEU A 109 3.96 1.95 -5.32
CA LEU A 109 3.74 0.55 -5.04
C LEU A 109 3.69 0.29 -3.53
N ASP A 110 4.69 0.78 -2.80
CA ASP A 110 4.78 0.66 -1.35
C ASP A 110 3.54 1.27 -0.68
N THR A 111 3.15 2.49 -1.07
CA THR A 111 2.00 3.20 -0.50
C THR A 111 0.68 2.49 -0.80
N VAL A 112 0.46 2.05 -2.04
CA VAL A 112 -0.75 1.34 -2.45
C VAL A 112 -0.83 -0.01 -1.75
N ALA A 113 0.29 -0.65 -1.44
CA ALA A 113 0.30 -1.90 -0.69
C ALA A 113 -0.39 -1.78 0.67
N TYR A 114 -0.22 -0.65 1.37
CA TYR A 114 -0.90 -0.42 2.66
C TYR A 114 -2.43 -0.33 2.53
N THR A 115 -2.98 -0.12 1.33
CA THR A 115 -4.43 -0.21 1.10
C THR A 115 -4.99 -1.64 1.19
N LEU A 116 -4.13 -2.66 1.15
CA LEU A 116 -4.51 -4.07 1.35
C LEU A 116 -4.71 -4.43 2.82
N ILE A 117 -4.22 -3.64 3.78
CA ILE A 117 -4.29 -3.98 5.20
C ILE A 117 -5.73 -4.17 5.69
N PRO A 118 -6.69 -3.28 5.38
CA PRO A 118 -8.10 -3.50 5.72
C PRO A 118 -8.67 -4.79 5.13
N TYR A 119 -8.29 -5.13 3.88
CA TYR A 119 -8.72 -6.38 3.24
C TYR A 119 -8.18 -7.60 3.99
N LEU A 120 -6.89 -7.61 4.35
CA LEU A 120 -6.26 -8.70 5.09
C LEU A 120 -6.87 -8.87 6.49
N LEU A 121 -7.15 -7.77 7.18
CA LEU A 121 -7.83 -7.80 8.48
C LEU A 121 -9.24 -8.36 8.36
N LEU A 122 -10.00 -7.93 7.35
CA LEU A 122 -11.35 -8.43 7.13
C LEU A 122 -11.35 -9.93 6.78
N ALA A 123 -10.35 -10.39 6.03
CA ALA A 123 -10.18 -11.80 5.72
C ALA A 123 -9.82 -12.63 6.98
N ALA A 124 -8.94 -12.11 7.84
CA ALA A 124 -8.60 -12.75 9.10
C ALA A 124 -9.80 -12.81 10.06
N VAL A 125 -10.58 -11.73 10.16
CA VAL A 125 -11.81 -11.69 10.96
C VAL A 125 -12.84 -12.70 10.42
N GLY A 126 -13.03 -12.75 9.09
CA GLY A 126 -13.95 -13.72 8.48
C GLY A 126 -13.55 -15.16 8.70
N ALA A 127 -12.26 -15.47 8.59
CA ALA A 127 -11.74 -16.79 8.95
C ALA A 127 -11.96 -17.13 10.42
N GLY A 128 -11.72 -16.18 11.33
CA GLY A 128 -11.97 -16.35 12.76
C GLY A 128 -13.44 -16.62 13.08
N LEU A 129 -14.37 -15.86 12.48
CA LEU A 129 -15.81 -16.06 12.65
C LEU A 129 -16.27 -17.40 12.08
N SER A 130 -15.77 -17.78 10.91
CA SER A 130 -16.06 -19.08 10.29
C SER A 130 -15.59 -20.24 11.17
N ALA A 131 -14.42 -20.12 11.82
CA ALA A 131 -13.93 -21.10 12.78
C ALA A 131 -14.82 -21.23 14.04
N LEU A 132 -15.58 -20.18 14.39
CA LEU A 132 -16.58 -20.18 15.46
C LEU A 132 -17.97 -20.67 14.99
N GLY A 133 -18.09 -21.15 13.76
CA GLY A 133 -19.36 -21.60 13.17
C GLY A 133 -20.24 -20.47 12.60
N MET A 134 -19.78 -19.22 12.65
CA MET A 134 -20.47 -18.07 12.05
C MET A 134 -19.93 -17.81 10.65
N ASP A 135 -20.44 -18.53 9.65
CA ASP A 135 -19.97 -18.36 8.28
C ASP A 135 -20.68 -17.20 7.56
N LEU A 136 -20.00 -16.05 7.51
CA LEU A 136 -20.45 -14.89 6.76
C LEU A 136 -20.06 -15.05 5.29
N TRP A 137 -21.00 -15.52 4.47
CA TRP A 137 -20.80 -15.84 3.05
C TRP A 137 -20.21 -14.72 2.19
N PHE A 138 -20.29 -13.46 2.62
CA PHE A 138 -19.80 -12.29 1.87
C PHE A 138 -18.38 -11.85 2.26
N MET A 139 -17.79 -12.44 3.30
CA MET A 139 -16.47 -12.03 3.79
C MET A 139 -15.32 -12.51 2.88
N PRO A 140 -14.21 -11.76 2.82
CA PRO A 140 -13.09 -12.03 1.91
C PRO A 140 -12.23 -13.23 2.33
N HIS A 141 -12.68 -14.05 3.29
CA HIS A 141 -12.08 -15.36 3.57
C HIS A 141 -12.47 -16.41 2.51
N HIS A 142 -13.63 -16.24 1.87
CA HIS A 142 -14.10 -17.08 0.76
C HIS A 142 -13.49 -16.69 -0.59
N ASP A 143 -13.46 -17.65 -1.52
CA ASP A 143 -13.03 -17.39 -2.90
C ASP A 143 -13.96 -16.40 -3.60
N LEU A 144 -13.38 -15.48 -4.38
CA LEU A 144 -14.10 -14.45 -5.14
C LEU A 144 -14.90 -15.02 -6.34
N ARG A 145 -14.80 -16.33 -6.61
CA ARG A 145 -15.45 -17.02 -7.75
C ARG A 145 -16.93 -17.34 -7.50
N ALA A 146 -17.71 -16.37 -7.01
CA ALA A 146 -19.15 -16.54 -6.83
C ALA A 146 -19.93 -15.97 -8.03
N PRO A 147 -20.86 -16.73 -8.64
CA PRO A 147 -21.68 -16.23 -9.75
C PRO A 147 -22.75 -15.22 -9.26
N GLY A 148 -23.13 -14.31 -10.16
CA GLY A 148 -24.26 -13.38 -9.97
C GLY A 148 -24.01 -12.23 -8.98
N TRP A 149 -25.10 -11.73 -8.38
CA TRP A 149 -25.08 -10.57 -7.48
C TRP A 149 -24.30 -10.82 -6.18
N TYR A 150 -24.23 -12.07 -5.72
CA TYR A 150 -23.44 -12.48 -4.57
C TYR A 150 -21.94 -12.21 -4.77
N GLY A 151 -21.43 -12.42 -5.98
CA GLY A 151 -20.05 -12.09 -6.34
C GLY A 151 -19.77 -10.59 -6.27
N VAL A 152 -20.71 -9.77 -6.74
CA VAL A 152 -20.61 -8.30 -6.69
C VAL A 152 -20.58 -7.81 -5.24
N ALA A 153 -21.48 -8.31 -4.38
CA ALA A 153 -21.51 -7.97 -2.96
C ALA A 153 -20.19 -8.31 -2.26
N ARG A 154 -19.61 -9.49 -2.54
CA ARG A 154 -18.27 -9.87 -2.04
C ARG A 154 -17.19 -8.92 -2.49
N VAL A 155 -17.17 -8.57 -3.78
CA VAL A 155 -16.17 -7.63 -4.32
C VAL A 155 -16.31 -6.26 -3.66
N LEU A 156 -17.53 -5.75 -3.46
CA LEU A 156 -17.77 -4.46 -2.80
C LEU A 156 -17.33 -4.48 -1.34
N VAL A 157 -17.62 -5.55 -0.60
CA VAL A 157 -17.18 -5.66 0.81
C VAL A 157 -15.66 -5.82 0.90
N ALA A 158 -15.08 -6.66 0.05
CA ALA A 158 -13.65 -6.94 0.04
C ALA A 158 -12.81 -5.73 -0.41
N PHE A 159 -13.25 -5.05 -1.47
CA PHE A 159 -12.47 -4.01 -2.14
C PHE A 159 -13.02 -2.59 -1.96
N GLY A 160 -14.20 -2.41 -1.37
CA GLY A 160 -14.78 -1.07 -1.17
C GLY A 160 -13.90 -0.17 -0.31
N TRP A 161 -13.36 -0.70 0.79
CA TRP A 161 -12.45 0.05 1.66
C TRP A 161 -11.08 0.30 0.99
N PRO A 162 -10.39 -0.71 0.45
CA PRO A 162 -9.18 -0.48 -0.35
C PRO A 162 -9.37 0.55 -1.48
N ALA A 163 -10.49 0.46 -2.22
CA ALA A 163 -10.82 1.39 -3.29
C ALA A 163 -11.03 2.82 -2.77
N ALA A 164 -11.71 3.00 -1.64
CA ALA A 164 -11.88 4.31 -1.02
C ALA A 164 -10.53 4.93 -0.60
N LEU A 165 -9.62 4.13 -0.03
CA LEU A 165 -8.26 4.57 0.32
C LEU A 165 -7.44 4.92 -0.93
N TYR A 166 -7.58 4.15 -1.99
CA TYR A 166 -6.93 4.41 -3.26
C TYR A 166 -7.46 5.72 -3.91
N LEU A 167 -8.77 5.92 -3.95
CA LEU A 167 -9.37 7.18 -4.44
C LEU A 167 -8.91 8.38 -3.62
N PHE A 168 -8.71 8.21 -2.31
CA PHE A 168 -8.11 9.24 -1.46
C PHE A 168 -6.68 9.56 -1.90
N LEU A 169 -5.84 8.56 -2.16
CA LEU A 169 -4.47 8.76 -2.67
C LEU A 169 -4.48 9.51 -4.02
N VAL A 170 -5.34 9.10 -4.95
CA VAL A 170 -5.51 9.76 -6.24
C VAL A 170 -5.92 11.22 -6.07
N ARG A 171 -6.88 11.50 -5.18
CA ARG A 171 -7.32 12.86 -4.87
C ARG A 171 -6.19 13.69 -4.26
N GLU A 172 -5.35 13.09 -3.44
CA GLU A 172 -4.21 13.74 -2.80
C GLU A 172 -3.14 14.17 -3.82
N VAL A 173 -2.80 13.28 -4.76
CA VAL A 173 -1.92 13.60 -5.90
C VAL A 173 -2.53 14.71 -6.77
N CYS A 174 -3.85 14.64 -7.01
CA CYS A 174 -4.57 15.64 -7.78
C CYS A 174 -4.65 17.02 -7.13
N ARG A 175 -4.64 17.09 -5.79
CA ARG A 175 -4.81 18.33 -5.00
C ARG A 175 -3.52 19.10 -4.76
N ARG A 176 -2.36 18.55 -5.16
CA ARG A 176 -1.11 19.31 -5.15
C ARG A 176 -1.29 20.61 -5.95
N PRO A 177 -1.11 21.79 -5.33
CA PRO A 177 -0.98 23.01 -6.10
C PRO A 177 0.30 22.88 -6.93
N ALA A 178 0.19 22.95 -8.25
CA ALA A 178 1.37 23.08 -9.10
C ALA A 178 2.11 24.33 -8.63
N LEU A 179 3.33 24.18 -8.09
CA LEU A 179 4.12 25.34 -7.75
C LEU A 179 4.36 26.10 -9.05
N CYS A 180 3.84 27.34 -9.14
CA CYS A 180 4.19 28.24 -10.21
C CYS A 180 5.74 28.35 -10.25
N PRO A 181 6.37 28.26 -11.44
CA PRO A 181 7.83 28.34 -11.58
C PRO A 181 8.44 29.68 -11.09
N THR A 182 7.61 30.65 -10.67
CA THR A 182 8.03 31.97 -10.18
C THR A 182 8.67 31.97 -8.80
N VAL A 183 8.58 30.90 -8.00
CA VAL A 183 9.29 30.84 -6.70
C VAL A 183 10.76 30.47 -6.88
N GLY A 184 11.10 29.67 -7.90
CA GLY A 184 12.49 29.36 -8.26
C GLY A 184 13.27 30.60 -8.72
N ALA A 185 12.61 31.54 -9.40
CA ALA A 185 13.24 32.81 -9.80
C ALA A 185 13.57 33.70 -8.59
N ARG A 186 12.71 33.75 -7.56
CA ARG A 186 12.97 34.61 -6.38
C ARG A 186 14.06 34.09 -5.45
N ILE A 187 14.29 32.78 -5.39
CA ILE A 187 15.35 32.20 -4.54
C ILE A 187 16.74 32.39 -5.19
N VAL A 188 16.81 32.38 -6.52
CA VAL A 188 18.04 32.72 -7.27
C VAL A 188 18.34 34.22 -7.18
N GLU A 189 17.31 35.08 -7.21
CA GLU A 189 17.48 36.54 -7.09
C GLU A 189 17.86 36.98 -5.65
N SER A 190 17.38 36.29 -4.62
CA SER A 190 17.78 36.58 -3.23
C SER A 190 19.20 36.09 -2.91
N SER A 191 19.63 34.96 -3.48
CA SER A 191 21.00 34.46 -3.30
C SER A 191 22.06 35.31 -4.01
N THR A 192 21.74 35.85 -5.20
CA THR A 192 22.66 36.76 -5.91
C THR A 192 22.81 38.11 -5.22
N ARG A 193 21.75 38.67 -4.62
CA ARG A 193 21.85 39.92 -3.84
C ARG A 193 22.62 39.76 -2.52
N VAL A 194 22.53 38.60 -1.87
CA VAL A 194 23.28 38.32 -0.62
C VAL A 194 24.77 38.10 -0.90
N VAL A 195 25.12 37.45 -2.01
CA VAL A 195 26.52 37.31 -2.42
C VAL A 195 27.11 38.65 -2.84
N ALA A 196 26.38 39.49 -3.57
CA ALA A 196 26.88 40.81 -3.99
C ALA A 196 27.18 41.78 -2.82
N ARG A 197 26.46 41.67 -1.69
CA ARG A 197 26.72 42.48 -0.49
C ARG A 197 27.93 42.02 0.34
N ARG A 198 28.46 40.82 0.12
CA ARG A 198 29.57 40.27 0.91
C ARG A 198 30.97 40.68 0.40
N TRP A 199 31.05 41.31 -0.77
CA TRP A 199 32.32 41.72 -1.41
C TRP A 199 32.64 43.22 -1.28
N TRP A 200 31.80 44.01 -0.61
CA TRP A 200 31.99 45.46 -0.43
C TRP A 200 32.26 45.83 1.04
N LEU A 201 33.27 45.22 1.64
CA LEU A 201 33.87 45.75 2.87
C LEU A 201 35.24 46.35 2.51
N PRO A 202 35.40 47.69 2.54
CA PRO A 202 36.71 48.29 2.39
C PRO A 202 37.52 48.02 3.65
N THR A 203 38.61 47.28 3.50
CA THR A 203 39.67 47.17 4.51
C THR A 203 40.20 48.58 4.79
N ARG A 204 39.84 49.15 5.94
CA ARG A 204 40.48 50.35 6.47
C ARG A 204 41.83 49.95 7.08
N SER A 205 42.83 50.69 6.65
CA SER A 205 44.21 50.81 7.13
C SER A 205 44.34 50.95 8.64
#